data_AF-A0A430G2F3-F1
#
_entry.id   AF-A0A430G2F3-F1
#
_cell.length_a   1.000
_cell.length_b   1.000
_cell.length_c   1.000
_cell.angle_alpha   90.00
_cell.angle_beta   90.00
_cell.angle_gamma   90.00
#
_symmetry.space_group_name_H-M   'P 1'
#
loop_
_entity.id
_entity.type
_entity.pdbx_description
1 polymer ?
#
loop_
_entity_poly.entity_id
_entity_poly.type
_entity_poly.pdbx_seq_one_letter_code
_entity_poly.pdbx_strand_id
1 'polypeptide(L)'
;MIAQGKPSAVYANRLQRYPDTVWLIWSNKWGCWYRDKCQGYTDDIAQAGLYDRATASRHYITGPKKHRDVEPFPLSSVRTMLFRRRAEIEREASALIDRINAALAGRLACPSTEATER
;
A
#
# COMPACT_ATOMS: atom_id res chain seq x y z
N MET A 1 -15.99 -32.80 -7.92
CA MET A 1 -15.16 -32.57 -6.71
C MET A 1 -14.85 -31.09 -6.62
N ILE A 2 -15.56 -30.36 -5.76
CA ILE A 2 -15.30 -28.93 -5.53
C ILE A 2 -14.18 -28.89 -4.49
N ALA A 3 -13.03 -28.32 -4.85
CA ALA A 3 -11.96 -28.05 -3.89
C ALA A 3 -12.53 -27.18 -2.78
N GLN A 4 -12.73 -27.76 -1.59
CA GLN A 4 -13.05 -27.03 -0.37
C GLN A 4 -11.81 -26.21 0.00
N GLY A 5 -11.67 -25.03 -0.61
CA GLY A 5 -10.75 -24.01 -0.13
C GLY A 5 -11.18 -23.67 1.28
N LYS A 6 -10.37 -24.11 2.27
CA LYS A 6 -10.57 -23.78 3.68
C LYS A 6 -10.94 -22.29 3.79
N PRO A 7 -12.05 -21.92 4.45
CA PRO A 7 -12.34 -20.51 4.67
C PRO A 7 -11.14 -19.93 5.41
N SER A 8 -10.46 -18.99 4.79
CA SER A 8 -9.29 -18.34 5.34
C SER A 8 -9.68 -17.64 6.65
N ALA A 9 -9.45 -18.33 7.76
CA ALA A 9 -9.51 -17.82 9.12
C ALA A 9 -8.52 -16.66 9.34
N VAL A 10 -7.68 -16.35 8.33
CA VAL A 10 -6.70 -15.27 8.34
C VAL A 10 -7.37 -13.90 8.43
N TYR A 11 -8.61 -13.75 7.97
CA TYR A 11 -9.28 -12.45 7.96
C TYR A 11 -10.31 -12.26 9.07
N ALA A 12 -11.08 -13.29 9.47
CA ALA A 12 -12.21 -13.16 10.41
C ALA A 12 -11.86 -12.42 11.72
N ASN A 13 -10.60 -12.44 12.14
CA ASN A 13 -10.14 -11.82 13.38
C ASN A 13 -9.38 -10.49 13.20
N ARG A 14 -9.46 -9.73 12.10
CA ARG A 14 -8.73 -8.45 12.02
C ARG A 14 -9.16 -7.49 13.14
N LEU A 15 -10.46 -7.35 13.41
CA LEU A 15 -10.96 -6.55 14.53
C LEU A 15 -10.53 -7.08 15.90
N GLN A 16 -10.16 -8.36 16.02
CA GLN A 16 -9.72 -8.97 17.28
C GLN A 16 -8.18 -8.91 17.45
N ARG A 17 -7.44 -9.05 16.35
CA ARG A 17 -5.97 -9.01 16.33
C ARG A 17 -5.40 -7.62 16.59
N TYR A 18 -6.15 -6.59 16.20
CA TYR A 18 -5.74 -5.20 16.31
C TYR A 18 -6.64 -4.51 17.34
N PRO A 19 -6.12 -4.21 18.55
CA PRO A 19 -6.87 -3.46 19.57
C PRO A 19 -6.81 -1.94 19.31
N ASP A 20 -6.45 -1.50 18.10
CA ASP A 20 -6.34 -0.09 17.75
C ASP A 20 -7.59 0.69 18.11
N THR A 21 -7.38 1.90 18.65
CA THR A 21 -8.44 2.86 18.95
C THR A 21 -8.93 3.57 17.69
N VAL A 22 -8.15 3.56 16.61
CA VAL A 22 -8.42 4.30 15.36
C VAL A 22 -8.30 3.40 14.13
N TRP A 23 -9.29 3.52 13.25
CA TRP A 23 -9.47 2.72 12.05
C TRP A 23 -9.76 3.60 10.83
N LEU A 24 -9.29 3.14 9.69
CA LEU A 24 -9.61 3.67 8.36
C LEU A 24 -10.54 2.69 7.64
N ILE A 25 -11.37 3.16 6.73
CA ILE A 25 -12.26 2.31 5.93
C ILE A 25 -11.92 2.48 4.46
N TRP A 26 -11.55 1.39 3.80
CA TRP A 26 -11.26 1.33 2.36
C TRP A 26 -12.48 0.84 1.59
N SER A 27 -12.79 1.46 0.46
CA SER A 27 -13.75 0.92 -0.51
C SER A 27 -13.03 0.13 -1.58
N ASN A 28 -13.29 -1.18 -1.65
CA ASN A 28 -12.80 -2.02 -2.76
C ASN A 28 -13.53 -1.70 -4.07
N LYS A 29 -14.79 -1.24 -4.01
CA LYS A 29 -15.57 -0.85 -5.18
C LYS A 29 -14.98 0.36 -5.89
N TRP A 30 -14.58 1.38 -5.14
CA TRP A 30 -14.08 2.65 -5.67
C TRP A 30 -12.56 2.79 -5.63
N GLY A 31 -11.85 1.88 -4.94
CA GLY A 31 -10.41 1.96 -4.78
C GLY A 31 -9.97 3.21 -4.01
N CYS A 32 -10.74 3.62 -3.00
CA CYS A 32 -10.54 4.87 -2.26
C CYS A 32 -10.87 4.71 -0.77
N TRP A 33 -10.36 5.62 0.06
CA TRP A 33 -10.71 5.75 1.48
C TRP A 33 -12.05 6.44 1.66
N TYR A 34 -12.82 6.02 2.66
CA TYR A 34 -13.98 6.78 3.12
C TYR A 34 -13.53 8.07 3.81
N ARG A 35 -14.19 9.18 3.49
CA ARG A 35 -14.07 10.45 4.23
C ARG A 35 -14.99 10.44 5.44
N ASP A 36 -14.62 11.22 6.46
CA ASP A 36 -15.48 11.43 7.62
C ASP A 36 -16.85 12.02 7.22
N LYS A 37 -17.88 11.74 8.03
CA LYS A 37 -19.24 12.30 7.90
C LYS A 37 -19.89 12.14 6.52
N CYS A 38 -19.66 11.01 5.85
CA CYS A 38 -20.29 10.70 4.56
C CYS A 38 -19.94 11.69 3.43
N GLN A 39 -18.79 12.37 3.50
CA GLN A 39 -18.34 13.30 2.46
C GLN A 39 -17.79 12.60 1.19
N GLY A 40 -18.14 11.33 0.97
CA GLY A 40 -17.68 10.54 -0.16
C GLY A 40 -16.34 9.86 0.06
N TYR A 41 -15.54 9.80 -1.01
CA TYR A 41 -14.31 9.01 -1.08
C TYR A 41 -13.08 9.88 -1.36
N THR A 42 -11.89 9.37 -1.04
CA THR A 42 -10.61 10.03 -1.32
C THR A 42 -9.51 9.02 -1.62
N ASP A 43 -8.63 9.34 -2.56
CA ASP A 43 -7.38 8.62 -2.79
C ASP A 43 -6.28 9.09 -1.81
N ASP A 44 -6.32 10.35 -1.39
CA ASP A 44 -5.44 10.93 -0.38
C ASP A 44 -5.80 10.43 1.03
N ILE A 45 -4.89 9.66 1.63
CA ILE A 45 -5.05 9.10 2.97
C ILE A 45 -5.07 10.16 4.07
N ALA A 46 -4.46 11.33 3.83
CA ALA A 46 -4.50 12.44 4.79
C ALA A 46 -5.92 13.01 4.96
N GLN A 47 -6.79 12.77 3.98
CA GLN A 47 -8.18 13.20 3.97
C GLN A 47 -9.16 12.08 4.38
N ALA A 48 -8.64 10.90 4.69
CA ALA A 48 -9.45 9.76 5.10
C ALA A 48 -10.09 10.02 6.47
N GLY A 49 -11.31 9.53 6.65
CA GLY A 49 -12.01 9.57 7.93
C GLY A 49 -11.35 8.64 8.95
N LEU A 50 -11.28 9.11 10.19
CA LEU A 50 -10.79 8.35 11.33
C LEU A 50 -11.99 7.81 12.12
N TYR A 51 -12.10 6.50 12.24
CA TYR A 51 -13.24 5.84 12.85
C TYR A 51 -12.83 5.09 14.11
N ASP A 52 -13.74 5.04 15.07
CA ASP A 52 -13.61 4.14 16.20
C ASP A 52 -13.85 2.69 15.79
N ARG A 53 -13.50 1.77 16.70
CA ARG A 53 -13.68 0.33 16.47
C ARG A 53 -15.14 -0.06 16.24
N ALA A 54 -16.08 0.61 16.93
CA ALA A 54 -17.50 0.33 16.81
C ALA A 54 -18.06 0.72 15.43
N THR A 55 -17.59 1.82 14.85
CA THR A 55 -17.95 2.22 13.49
C THR A 55 -17.27 1.33 12.47
N ALA A 56 -15.99 1.05 12.61
CA ALA A 56 -15.25 0.15 11.72
C ALA A 56 -15.88 -1.27 11.68
N SER A 57 -16.38 -1.78 12.82
CA SER A 57 -16.99 -3.10 12.89
C SER A 57 -18.31 -3.19 12.13
N ARG A 58 -19.10 -2.11 12.06
CA ARG A 58 -20.32 -2.05 11.24
C ARG A 58 -20.03 -2.21 9.74
N HIS A 59 -18.85 -1.76 9.30
CA HIS A 59 -18.39 -1.92 7.92
C HIS A 59 -17.63 -3.23 7.67
N TYR A 60 -17.53 -4.10 8.67
CA TYR A 60 -16.79 -5.35 8.55
C TYR A 60 -17.66 -6.45 7.94
N ILE A 61 -17.59 -6.61 6.62
CA ILE A 61 -18.28 -7.69 5.90
C ILE A 61 -17.40 -8.95 5.90
N THR A 62 -17.90 -10.03 6.50
CA THR A 62 -17.25 -11.35 6.46
C THR A 62 -17.54 -12.05 5.13
N GLY A 63 -16.58 -12.80 4.58
CA GLY A 63 -16.71 -13.50 3.29
C GLY A 63 -15.50 -13.31 2.36
N PRO A 64 -15.47 -13.89 1.16
CA PRO A 64 -14.38 -13.70 0.19
C PRO A 64 -14.16 -12.22 -0.19
N LYS A 65 -12.91 -11.79 -0.43
CA LYS A 65 -12.57 -10.38 -0.77
C LYS A 65 -13.40 -9.83 -1.93
N LYS A 66 -13.69 -10.66 -2.94
CA LYS A 66 -14.53 -10.32 -4.11
C LYS A 66 -15.97 -9.91 -3.76
N HIS A 67 -16.43 -10.16 -2.54
CA HIS A 67 -17.75 -9.81 -2.05
C HIS A 67 -17.73 -8.70 -0.99
N ARG A 68 -16.57 -8.09 -0.72
CA ARG A 68 -16.42 -7.02 0.27
C ARG A 68 -16.28 -5.69 -0.44
N ASP A 69 -17.37 -4.93 -0.51
CA ASP A 69 -17.33 -3.57 -1.09
C ASP A 69 -16.50 -2.60 -0.24
N VAL A 70 -16.39 -2.90 1.06
CA VAL A 70 -15.69 -2.09 2.04
C VAL A 70 -14.87 -2.97 2.98
N GLU A 71 -13.74 -2.44 3.46
CA GLU A 71 -12.84 -3.14 4.36
C GLU A 71 -12.19 -2.17 5.35
N PRO A 72 -12.36 -2.38 6.67
CA PRO A 72 -11.68 -1.58 7.67
C PRO A 72 -10.22 -2.03 7.85
N PHE A 73 -9.36 -1.03 8.07
CA PHE A 73 -7.92 -1.16 8.30
C PHE A 73 -7.53 -0.44 9.59
N PRO A 74 -6.83 -1.11 10.52
CA PRO A 74 -6.34 -0.45 11.72
C PRO A 74 -5.21 0.51 11.35
N LEU A 75 -5.17 1.68 11.99
CA LEU A 75 -4.19 2.71 11.66
C LEU A 75 -2.74 2.22 11.81
N SER A 76 -2.46 1.41 12.84
CA SER A 76 -1.14 0.77 13.03
C SER A 76 -0.69 -0.08 11.83
N SER A 77 -1.60 -0.85 11.24
CA SER A 77 -1.31 -1.69 10.06
C SER A 77 -1.04 -0.83 8.84
N VAL A 78 -1.83 0.22 8.63
CA VAL A 78 -1.64 1.16 7.51
C VAL A 78 -0.30 1.88 7.65
N ARG A 79 0.02 2.35 8.85
CA ARG A 79 1.33 2.96 9.16
C ARG A 79 2.49 2.00 8.83
N THR A 80 2.36 0.73 9.22
CA THR A 80 3.36 -0.29 8.90
C THR A 80 3.51 -0.50 7.39
N MET A 81 2.40 -0.53 6.65
CA MET A 81 2.42 -0.64 5.18
C MET A 81 3.11 0.56 4.54
N LEU A 82 2.80 1.77 4.97
CA LEU A 82 3.42 3.00 4.45
C LEU A 82 4.92 3.02 4.72
N PHE A 83 5.37 2.63 5.91
CA PHE A 83 6.80 2.55 6.21
C PHE A 83 7.52 1.53 5.33
N ARG A 84 6.93 0.34 5.14
CA ARG A 84 7.51 -0.68 4.25
C ARG A 84 7.60 -0.18 2.81
N ARG A 85 6.54 0.46 2.31
CA ARG A 85 6.52 1.01 0.95
C ARG A 85 7.53 2.14 0.77
N ARG A 86 7.68 3.01 1.77
CA ARG A 86 8.73 4.04 1.78
C ARG A 86 10.12 3.42 1.67
N ALA A 87 10.44 2.43 2.51
CA ALA A 87 11.74 1.76 2.48
C ALA A 87 12.00 1.01 1.16
N GLU A 88 10.95 0.54 0.49
CA GLU A 88 11.05 -0.03 -0.86
C GLU A 88 11.36 1.03 -1.92
N ILE A 89 10.64 2.15 -1.91
CA ILE A 89 10.89 3.28 -2.81
C ILE A 89 12.32 3.83 -2.62
N GLU A 90 12.78 3.97 -1.38
CA GLU A 90 14.14 4.43 -1.08
C GLU A 90 15.21 3.48 -1.66
N ARG A 91 14.98 2.16 -1.57
CA ARG A 91 15.86 1.15 -2.19
C ARG A 91 15.84 1.21 -3.71
N GLU A 92 14.66 1.32 -4.31
CA GLU A 92 14.51 1.43 -5.77
C GLU A 92 15.18 2.70 -6.32
N ALA A 93 15.03 3.83 -5.61
CA ALA A 93 15.66 5.09 -5.95
C ALA A 93 17.19 5.00 -5.87
N SER A 94 17.73 4.43 -4.78
CA SER A 94 19.18 4.20 -4.64
C SER A 94 19.73 3.36 -5.79
N ALA A 95 19.09 2.23 -6.09
CA ALA A 95 19.51 1.34 -7.18
C ALA A 95 19.41 2.00 -8.56
N LEU A 96 18.49 2.95 -8.76
CA LEU A 96 18.43 3.74 -9.98
C LEU A 96 19.60 4.74 -10.06
N ILE A 97 19.90 5.44 -8.97
CA ILE A 97 21.03 6.38 -8.89
C ILE A 97 22.35 5.64 -9.19
N ASP A 98 22.55 4.47 -8.61
CA ASP A 98 23.76 3.66 -8.84
C ASP A 98 23.90 3.24 -10.31
N ARG A 99 22.80 2.84 -10.96
CA ARG A 99 22.79 2.51 -12.39
C ARG A 99 23.11 3.73 -13.27
N ILE A 100 22.59 4.90 -12.92
CA ILE A 100 22.88 6.15 -13.63
C ILE A 100 24.37 6.50 -13.47
N ASN A 101 24.90 6.43 -12.26
CA ASN A 101 26.32 6.72 -11.98
C ASN A 101 27.25 5.75 -12.70
N ALA A 102 26.94 4.46 -12.72
CA ALA A 102 27.70 3.46 -13.47
C ALA A 102 27.68 3.73 -14.98
N ALA A 103 26.52 4.09 -15.54
CA ALA A 103 26.40 4.44 -16.95
C ALA A 103 27.19 5.72 -17.31
N LEU A 104 27.19 6.72 -16.43
CA LEU A 104 27.98 7.95 -16.61
C LEU A 104 29.48 7.66 -16.52
N ALA A 105 29.92 6.87 -15.54
CA ALA A 105 31.32 6.48 -15.40
C ALA A 105 31.81 5.68 -16.64
N GLY A 106 30.99 4.76 -17.15
CA GLY A 106 31.30 4.01 -18.38
C GLY A 106 31.43 4.92 -19.61
N ARG A 107 30.62 5.99 -19.71
CA ARG A 107 30.75 6.99 -20.79
C ARG A 107 32.01 7.84 -20.66
N LEU A 108 32.37 8.25 -19.44
CA LEU A 108 33.55 9.07 -19.18
C LEU A 108 34.86 8.27 -19.30
N ALA A 109 34.83 6.96 -19.02
CA ALA A 109 35.98 6.06 -19.12
C ALA A 109 36.31 5.62 -20.56
N CYS A 110 35.50 6.01 -21.54
CA CYS A 110 35.76 5.76 -22.96
C CYS A 110 36.29 7.06 -23.59
N PRO A 111 37.60 7.35 -23.52
CA PRO A 111 38.16 8.42 -24.32
C PRO A 111 38.00 8.01 -25.78
N SER A 112 37.24 8.79 -26.55
CA SER A 112 37.19 8.66 -27.99
C SER A 112 38.62 8.69 -28.54
N THR A 113 39.10 7.54 -29.01
CA THR A 113 40.27 7.41 -29.88
C THR A 113 39.95 8.05 -31.24
N GLU A 114 39.77 9.35 -31.27
CA GLU A 114 39.66 10.18 -32.47
C GLU A 114 40.57 11.40 -32.32
N ALA A 115 41.87 11.15 -32.35
CA ALA A 115 42.96 12.12 -32.56
C ALA A 115 44.25 11.27 -32.67
N THR A 116 45.06 11.24 -33.73
CA THR A 116 45.25 12.10 -34.90
C THR A 116 46.10 11.29 -35.88
N GLU A 117 45.55 10.85 -37.02
CA GLU A 117 46.36 10.51 -38.20
C GLU A 117 46.35 11.75 -39.10
N ARG A 118 47.47 12.50 -39.11
CA ARG A 118 47.93 13.33 -40.23
C ARG A 118 49.29 13.94 -39.92
#